data_AF-A0A0H3ZZW2-F1
#
_entry.id   AF-A0A0H3ZZW2-F1
#
_cell.length_a   1.000
_cell.length_b   1.000
_cell.length_c   1.000
_cell.angle_alpha   90.00
_cell.angle_beta   90.00
_cell.angle_gamma   90.00
#
_symmetry.space_group_name_H-M   'P 1'
#
loop_
_entity.id
_entity.type
_entity.pdbx_description
1 polymer ?
#
loop_
_entity_poly.entity_id
_entity_poly.type
_entity_poly.pdbx_seq_one_letter_code
_entity_poly.pdbx_strand_id
1 'polypeptide(L)'
;MGLNLDELAVLRGHAEGKRPSQIGKELDLTPPELKLIEQDIRLKLRANSPMHMITRAFEMGILRVMCLVLCFSIVSDLDDQALRLRTRTRNEYSRTVRSGRNEATC
;
A
#
# COMPACT_ATOMS: atom_id res chain seq x y z
N MET A 1 -17.10 -17.75 -3.49
CA MET A 1 -16.53 -17.76 -2.12
C MET A 1 -16.22 -16.33 -1.75
N GLY A 2 -17.03 -15.73 -0.89
CA GLY A 2 -16.83 -14.37 -0.38
C GLY A 2 -16.67 -14.41 1.14
N LEU A 3 -16.14 -13.34 1.72
CA LEU A 3 -16.14 -13.17 3.16
C LEU A 3 -17.58 -13.01 3.66
N ASN A 4 -17.87 -13.61 4.82
CA ASN A 4 -19.14 -13.38 5.51
C ASN A 4 -19.22 -11.95 6.07
N LEU A 5 -20.43 -11.51 6.44
CA LEU A 5 -20.63 -10.17 7.00
C LEU A 5 -19.79 -9.94 8.28
N ASP A 6 -19.75 -10.93 9.17
CA ASP A 6 -19.02 -10.85 10.43
C ASP A 6 -17.50 -10.80 10.20
N GLU A 7 -17.01 -11.61 9.26
CA GLU A 7 -15.62 -11.60 8.82
C GLU A 7 -15.22 -10.25 8.23
N LEU A 8 -16.11 -9.66 7.44
CA LEU A 8 -15.89 -8.35 6.83
C LEU A 8 -15.91 -7.23 7.89
N ALA A 9 -16.76 -7.34 8.91
CA ALA A 9 -16.79 -6.43 10.04
C ALA A 9 -15.50 -6.50 10.87
N VAL A 10 -15.01 -7.70 11.18
CA VAL A 10 -13.72 -7.90 11.86
C VAL A 10 -12.56 -7.34 11.02
N LEU A 11 -12.54 -7.64 9.72
CA LEU A 11 -11.53 -7.15 8.80
C LEU A 11 -11.55 -5.62 8.65
N ARG A 12 -12.74 -5.01 8.64
CA ARG A 12 -12.91 -3.54 8.66
C ARG A 12 -12.38 -2.95 9.96
N GLY A 13 -12.69 -3.54 11.12
CA GLY A 13 -12.17 -3.10 12.40
C GLY A 13 -10.64 -3.11 12.44
N HIS A 14 -10.02 -4.15 11.87
CA HIS A 14 -8.57 -4.22 11.70
C HIS A 14 -8.02 -3.14 10.76
N ALA A 15 -8.70 -2.87 9.64
CA ALA A 15 -8.32 -1.81 8.71
C ALA A 15 -8.48 -0.39 9.30
N GLU A 16 -9.42 -0.19 10.21
CA GLU A 16 -9.60 1.04 10.99
C GLU A 16 -8.52 1.22 12.09
N GLY A 17 -7.66 0.21 12.30
CA GLY A 17 -6.60 0.23 13.29
C GLY A 17 -7.07 -0.07 14.72
N LYS A 18 -8.28 -0.63 14.89
CA LYS A 18 -8.80 -1.02 16.20
C LYS A 18 -8.01 -2.23 16.73
N ARG A 19 -7.80 -2.27 18.04
CA ARG A 19 -7.16 -3.44 18.68
C ARG A 19 -8.13 -4.63 18.69
N PRO A 20 -7.65 -5.88 18.66
CA PRO A 20 -8.51 -7.06 18.72
C PRO A 20 -9.46 -7.06 19.91
N SER A 21 -9.01 -6.57 21.07
CA SER A 21 -9.85 -6.43 22.27
C SER A 21 -10.98 -5.40 22.13
N GLN A 22 -10.81 -4.39 21.28
CA GLN A 22 -11.84 -3.40 20.98
C GLN A 22 -12.84 -3.96 19.96
N ILE A 23 -12.33 -4.63 18.92
CA ILE A 23 -13.16 -5.32 17.90
C ILE A 23 -14.05 -6.37 18.58
N GLY A 24 -13.49 -7.20 19.46
CA GLY A 24 -14.25 -8.20 20.20
C GLY A 24 -15.36 -7.59 21.07
N LYS A 25 -15.11 -6.42 21.69
CA LYS A 25 -16.15 -5.71 22.46
C LYS A 25 -17.23 -5.08 21.58
N GLU A 26 -16.87 -4.59 20.40
CA GLU A 26 -17.80 -3.91 19.49
C GLU A 26 -18.71 -4.89 18.75
N LEU A 27 -18.22 -6.12 18.52
CA LEU A 27 -18.98 -7.20 17.88
C LEU A 27 -19.57 -8.21 18.89
N ASP A 28 -19.48 -7.94 20.20
CA ASP A 28 -19.88 -8.88 21.28
C ASP A 28 -19.29 -10.30 21.12
N LEU A 29 -18.07 -10.38 20.60
CA LEU A 29 -17.32 -11.62 20.38
C LEU A 29 -16.39 -11.91 21.55
N THR A 30 -16.33 -13.19 21.95
CA THR A 30 -15.33 -13.62 22.92
C THR A 30 -13.92 -13.67 22.30
N PRO A 31 -12.85 -13.52 23.09
CA PRO A 31 -11.48 -13.61 22.58
C PRO A 31 -11.13 -14.87 21.76
N PRO A 32 -11.60 -16.10 22.12
CA PRO A 32 -11.35 -17.27 21.29
C PRO A 32 -12.14 -17.26 19.97
N GLU A 33 -13.38 -16.78 19.97
CA GLU A 33 -14.19 -16.67 18.75
C GLU A 33 -13.57 -15.69 17.75
N LEU A 34 -13.10 -14.54 18.23
CA LEU A 34 -12.41 -13.56 17.39
C LEU A 34 -11.18 -14.19 16.70
N LYS A 35 -10.40 -14.99 17.42
CA LYS A 35 -9.23 -15.69 16.85
C LYS A 35 -9.62 -16.71 15.78
N LEU A 36 -10.73 -17.42 15.96
CA LEU A 36 -11.24 -18.38 14.97
C LEU A 36 -11.65 -17.66 13.69
N ILE A 37 -12.37 -16.54 13.81
CA ILE A 37 -12.76 -15.70 12.67
C ILE A 37 -11.51 -15.19 11.95
N GLU A 38 -10.51 -14.68 12.67
CA GLU A 38 -9.24 -14.24 12.08
C GLU A 38 -8.45 -15.37 11.38
N GLN A 39 -8.57 -16.61 11.84
CA GLN A 39 -7.98 -17.76 11.16
C GLN A 39 -8.73 -18.09 9.87
N ASP A 40 -10.06 -18.07 9.90
CA ASP A 40 -10.87 -18.34 8.72
C ASP A 40 -10.67 -17.28 7.63
N ILE A 41 -10.62 -15.99 8.02
CA ILE A 41 -10.29 -14.90 7.09
C ILE A 41 -8.90 -15.12 6.48
N ARG A 42 -7.90 -15.51 7.28
CA ARG A 42 -6.55 -15.80 6.78
C ARG A 42 -6.52 -16.95 5.78
N LEU A 43 -7.29 -18.02 6.01
CA LEU A 43 -7.42 -19.13 5.08
C LEU A 43 -8.07 -18.68 3.77
N LYS A 44 -9.16 -17.90 3.85
CA LYS A 44 -9.90 -17.37 2.69
C LYS A 44 -9.06 -16.41 1.86
N LEU A 45 -8.34 -15.49 2.51
CA LEU A 45 -7.50 -14.49 1.85
C LEU A 45 -6.07 -14.98 1.55
N ARG A 46 -5.73 -16.22 1.94
CA ARG A 46 -4.37 -16.80 1.85
C ARG A 46 -3.31 -15.87 2.44
N ALA A 47 -3.59 -15.33 3.61
CA ALA A 47 -2.75 -14.36 4.30
C ALA A 47 -2.08 -14.96 5.54
N ASN A 48 -0.82 -14.58 5.78
CA ASN A 48 0.00 -15.11 6.87
C ASN A 48 -0.02 -14.24 8.13
N SER A 49 -0.34 -12.94 7.99
CA SER A 49 -0.36 -11.98 9.09
C SER A 49 -1.61 -11.09 9.01
N PRO A 50 -2.03 -10.46 10.12
CA PRO A 50 -3.18 -9.53 10.12
C PRO A 50 -2.99 -8.36 9.15
N MET A 51 -1.77 -7.82 9.04
CA MET A 51 -1.47 -6.76 8.07
C MET A 51 -1.59 -7.29 6.63
N HIS A 52 -1.07 -8.49 6.36
CA HIS A 52 -1.17 -9.11 5.03
C HIS A 52 -2.64 -9.39 4.64
N MET A 53 -3.49 -9.73 5.62
CA MET A 53 -4.93 -9.92 5.45
C MET A 53 -5.61 -8.63 4.93
N ILE A 54 -5.26 -7.49 5.53
CA ILE A 54 -5.77 -6.17 5.11
C ILE A 54 -5.29 -5.84 3.70
N THR A 55 -4.00 -6.03 3.39
CA THR A 55 -3.46 -5.78 2.04
C THR A 55 -4.16 -6.61 0.98
N ARG A 56 -4.33 -7.93 1.22
CA ARG A 56 -5.06 -8.82 0.29
C ARG A 56 -6.51 -8.39 0.10
N ALA A 57 -7.17 -7.93 1.16
CA ALA A 57 -8.53 -7.43 1.06
C ALA A 57 -8.64 -6.12 0.27
N PHE A 58 -7.62 -5.26 0.31
CA PHE A 58 -7.52 -4.09 -0.56
C PHE A 58 -7.32 -4.48 -2.03
N GLU A 59 -6.39 -5.39 -2.31
CA GLU A 59 -6.12 -5.89 -3.68
C GLU A 59 -7.37 -6.48 -4.34
N MET A 60 -8.17 -7.24 -3.57
CA MET A 60 -9.42 -7.82 -4.06
C MET A 60 -10.58 -6.81 -4.16
N GLY A 61 -10.37 -5.54 -3.77
CA GLY A 61 -11.40 -4.51 -3.83
C GLY A 61 -12.54 -4.73 -2.84
N ILE A 62 -12.33 -5.48 -1.75
CA ILE A 62 -13.31 -5.68 -0.69
C ILE A 62 -13.47 -4.40 0.12
N LEU A 63 -12.36 -3.69 0.36
CA LEU A 63 -12.36 -2.34 0.96
C LEU A 63 -12.28 -1.26 -0.14
N ARG A 64 -13.36 -1.14 -0.93
CA ARG A 64 -13.44 -0.23 -2.09
C ARG A 64 -13.06 1.22 -1.80
N VAL A 65 -13.52 1.78 -0.67
CA VAL A 65 -13.30 3.21 -0.34
C VAL A 65 -11.82 3.52 -0.18
N MET A 66 -11.08 2.66 0.52
CA MET A 66 -9.65 2.84 0.76
C MET A 66 -8.82 2.54 -0.48
N CYS A 67 -9.24 1.57 -1.30
CA CYS A 67 -8.61 1.30 -2.59
C CYS A 67 -8.69 2.54 -3.49
N LEU A 68 -9.84 3.21 -3.57
CA LEU A 68 -9.98 4.47 -4.31
C LEU A 68 -9.08 5.57 -3.74
N VAL A 69 -9.02 5.75 -2.42
CA VAL A 69 -8.13 6.74 -1.79
C VAL A 69 -6.66 6.46 -2.16
N LEU A 70 -6.21 5.20 -2.11
CA LEU A 70 -4.86 4.83 -2.53
C LEU A 70 -4.61 5.14 -4.01
N CYS A 71 -5.56 4.80 -4.90
CA CYS A 71 -5.45 5.13 -6.32
C CYS A 71 -5.35 6.64 -6.55
N PHE A 72 -6.18 7.45 -5.90
CA PHE A 72 -6.12 8.92 -6.00
C PHE A 72 -4.82 9.49 -5.44
N SER A 73 -4.32 8.97 -4.32
CA SER A 73 -3.04 9.40 -3.72
C SER A 73 -1.86 9.12 -4.65
N ILE A 74 -1.84 7.94 -5.30
CA ILE A 74 -0.78 7.58 -6.26
C ILE A 74 -0.84 8.49 -7.49
N VAL A 75 -2.03 8.72 -8.05
CA VAL A 75 -2.20 9.62 -9.20
C VAL A 75 -1.76 11.04 -8.84
N SER A 76 -2.13 11.53 -7.65
CA SER A 76 -1.74 12.87 -7.19
C SER A 76 -0.24 13.01 -6.96
N ASP A 77 0.43 11.98 -6.41
CA ASP A 77 1.90 11.97 -6.27
C ASP A 77 2.59 11.95 -7.64
N LEU A 78 2.03 11.21 -8.60
CA LEU A 78 2.54 11.17 -9.98
C LEU A 78 2.47 12.54 -10.66
N ASP A 79 1.38 13.29 -10.44
CA ASP A 79 1.23 14.66 -10.95
C ASP A 79 2.27 15.61 -10.33
N ASP A 80 2.51 15.52 -9.01
CA ASP A 80 3.53 16.32 -8.32
C ASP A 80 4.94 16.00 -8.84
N GLN A 81 5.26 14.72 -9.06
CA GLN A 81 6.53 14.31 -9.67
C GLN A 81 6.65 14.71 -11.14
N ALA A 82 5.58 14.63 -11.93
CA ALA A 82 5.57 15.09 -13.33
C ALA A 82 5.80 16.60 -13.43
N LEU A 83 5.23 17.39 -12.51
CA LEU A 83 5.49 18.82 -12.35
C LEU A 83 6.96 19.11 -12.00
N ARG A 84 7.57 18.33 -11.09
CA ARG A 84 8.99 18.49 -10.72
C ARG A 84 9.95 18.10 -11.84
N LEU A 85 9.63 17.05 -12.60
CA LEU A 85 10.45 16.58 -13.73
C LEU A 85 10.40 17.53 -14.93
N ARG A 86 9.28 18.22 -15.16
CA ARG A 86 9.13 19.21 -16.24
C ARG A 86 10.08 20.42 -16.09
N THR A 87 10.55 20.71 -14.88
CA THR A 87 11.51 21.79 -14.62
C THR A 87 12.95 21.38 -14.91
N ARG A 88 13.24 20.08 -15.12
CA ARG A 88 14.61 19.56 -15.31
C ARG A 88 15.02 19.38 -16.78
N THR A 89 14.39 20.08 -17.71
CA THR A 89 14.77 20.06 -19.14
C THR A 89 14.93 21.46 -19.71
N ARG A 90 15.92 22.22 -19.22
CA ARG A 90 16.54 23.32 -19.97
C ARG A 90 17.91 23.67 -19.38
N ASN A 91 18.88 22.77 -19.56
CA ASN A 91 20.31 23.12 -19.60
C ASN A 91 21.11 22.00 -20.28
N GLU A 92 20.65 21.55 -21.44
CA GLU A 92 21.56 20.95 -22.43
C GLU A 92 22.11 22.12 -23.27
N TYR A 93 23.20 22.72 -22.80
CA TYR A 93 24.06 23.53 -23.66
C TYR A 93 25.51 23.07 -23.47
N SER A 94 25.88 22.16 -24.38
CA SER A 94 27.19 21.98 -25.00
C SER A 94 28.40 22.63 -24.33
N ARG A 95 29.27 21.77 -23.78
CA ARG A 95 30.73 21.90 -23.97
C ARG A 95 31.37 20.52 -24.17
N THR A 96 31.24 20.02 -25.39
CA THR A 96 32.32 19.25 -26.02
C THR A 96 33.50 20.18 -26.30
N VAL A 97 34.68 19.61 -26.56
CA VAL A 97 35.98 20.24 -26.92
C VAL A 97 36.96 20.47 -25.75
N ARG A 98 37.71 19.42 -25.40
CA ARG A 98 39.17 19.37 -25.65
C ARG A 98 39.69 17.95 -25.47
N SER A 99 39.66 17.18 -26.56
CA SER A 99 40.55 16.06 -26.78
C SER A 99 41.78 16.57 -27.55
N GLY A 100 42.98 16.21 -27.07
CA GLY A 100 44.20 16.14 -27.87
C GLY A 100 45.23 17.27 -27.68
N ARG A 101 46.31 16.99 -26.93
CA ARG A 101 47.66 16.77 -27.50
C ARG A 101 48.69 16.46 -26.41
N ASN A 102 49.36 15.32 -26.58
CA ASN A 102 50.63 14.96 -25.97
C ASN A 102 51.69 16.06 -26.22
N GLU A 103 52.66 16.22 -25.29
CA GLU A 103 54.11 16.16 -25.55
C GLU A 103 54.97 16.65 -24.35
N ALA A 104 56.14 15.99 -24.22
CA ALA A 104 57.37 16.33 -23.49
C ALA A 104 57.49 15.91 -22.00
N THR A 105 58.07 14.75 -21.66
CA THR A 105 59.51 14.37 -21.47
C THR A 105 60.19 14.98 -20.23
N CYS A 106 60.76 14.07 -19.42
CA CYS A 106 61.77 14.21 -18.35
C CYS A 106 61.36 14.90 -17.03
#